data_AF-A0A7C4PRX8-F1
#
_entry.id   AF-A0A7C4PRX8-F1
#
_cell.length_a   1.000
_cell.length_b   1.000
_cell.length_c   1.000
_cell.angle_alpha   90.00
_cell.angle_beta   90.00
_cell.angle_gamma   90.00
#
_symmetry.space_group_name_H-M   'P 1'
#
loop_
_entity.id
_entity.type
_entity.pdbx_description
1 polymer ?
#
loop_
_entity_poly.entity_id
_entity_poly.type
_entity_poly.pdbx_seq_one_letter_code
_entity_poly.pdbx_strand_id
1 'polypeptide(L)'
;MTLQEARLIIMDPDALPGDLVMAAGVLTSSKDSSFEDLLACLKCKGNAAAIAATALYVRTNRRRDNFSLDYDDWRSYLCQMGLI
;
A
#
# COMPACT_ATOMS: atom_id res chain seq x y z
N MET A 1 14.91 -6.82 5.75
CA MET A 1 13.97 -7.06 4.65
C MET A 1 14.25 -6.03 3.56
N THR A 2 14.52 -6.51 2.34
CA THR A 2 14.73 -5.67 1.15
C THR A 2 13.40 -5.27 0.53
N LEU A 3 13.40 -4.31 -0.40
CA LEU A 3 12.20 -3.91 -1.13
C LEU A 3 11.59 -5.08 -1.94
N GLN A 4 12.45 -5.90 -2.56
CA GLN A 4 12.02 -7.06 -3.34
C GLN A 4 11.41 -8.14 -2.44
N GLU A 5 12.00 -8.40 -1.27
CA GLU A 5 11.43 -9.34 -0.29
C GLU A 5 10.06 -8.87 0.20
N ALA A 6 9.90 -7.57 0.48
CA ALA A 6 8.64 -7.02 0.91
C ALA A 6 7.52 -7.20 -0.13
N ARG A 7 7.84 -7.03 -1.43
CA ARG A 7 6.89 -7.31 -2.52
C ARG A 7 6.44 -8.76 -2.53
N LEU A 8 7.38 -9.69 -2.38
CA LEU A 8 7.07 -11.12 -2.35
C LEU A 8 6.15 -11.46 -1.18
N ILE A 9 6.43 -10.92 0.01
CA ILE A 9 5.61 -11.15 1.22
C ILE A 9 4.19 -10.61 1.05
N ILE A 10 4.02 -9.40 0.49
CA ILE A 10 2.68 -8.81 0.27
C ILE A 10 1.83 -9.60 -0.73
N MET A 11 2.47 -10.30 -1.67
CA MET A 11 1.78 -11.13 -2.66
C MET A 11 1.56 -12.58 -2.19
N ASP A 12 2.14 -12.97 -1.06
CA ASP A 12 2.05 -14.33 -0.54
C ASP A 12 0.70 -14.53 0.20
N PRO A 13 -0.18 -15.43 -0.27
CA PRO A 13 -1.47 -15.68 0.39
C PRO A 13 -1.32 -16.33 1.78
N ASP A 14 -0.19 -16.96 2.07
CA ASP A 14 0.08 -17.66 3.32
C ASP A 14 0.92 -16.82 4.31
N ALA A 15 1.25 -15.57 3.95
CA ALA A 15 2.02 -14.68 4.80
C ALA A 15 1.28 -14.36 6.11
N LEU A 16 2.02 -14.41 7.23
CA LEU A 16 1.47 -14.10 8.53
C LEU A 16 1.18 -12.60 8.66
N PRO A 17 0.17 -12.20 9.45
CA PRO A 17 -0.17 -10.78 9.64
C PRO A 17 1.01 -9.90 10.08
N GLY A 18 1.93 -10.43 10.89
CA GLY A 18 3.13 -9.70 11.32
C GLY A 18 4.09 -9.41 10.17
N ASP A 19 4.28 -10.38 9.27
CA ASP A 19 5.17 -10.25 8.11
C ASP A 19 4.59 -9.26 7.10
N LEU A 20 3.27 -9.31 6.88
CA LEU A 20 2.55 -8.34 6.03
C LEU A 20 2.70 -6.91 6.54
N VAL A 21 2.62 -6.69 7.86
CA VAL A 21 2.83 -5.37 8.46
C VAL A 21 4.27 -4.89 8.26
N MET A 22 5.25 -5.76 8.47
CA MET A 22 6.67 -5.43 8.26
C MET A 22 6.96 -5.10 6.78
N ALA A 23 6.43 -5.90 5.86
CA ALA A 23 6.56 -5.67 4.43
C ALA A 23 5.89 -4.37 3.98
N ALA A 24 4.68 -4.07 4.46
CA ALA A 24 4.02 -2.79 4.21
C ALA A 24 4.86 -1.61 4.74
N GLY A 25 5.50 -1.74 5.91
CA GLY A 25 6.42 -0.73 6.43
C GLY A 25 7.62 -0.45 5.52
N VAL A 26 8.22 -1.50 4.95
CA VAL A 26 9.32 -1.36 3.99
C VAL A 26 8.85 -0.69 2.69
N LEU A 27 7.71 -1.12 2.14
CA LEU A 27 7.17 -0.57 0.89
C LEU A 27 6.76 0.90 1.05
N THR A 28 6.17 1.27 2.19
CA THR A 28 5.73 2.65 2.41
C THR A 28 6.87 3.63 2.68
N SER A 29 7.93 3.18 3.36
CA SER A 29 9.11 4.00 3.65
C SER A 29 10.06 4.19 2.46
N SER A 30 10.03 3.29 1.47
CA SER A 30 10.87 3.36 0.28
C SER A 30 10.31 4.29 -0.81
N LYS A 31 11.11 5.24 -1.30
CA LYS A 31 10.77 6.09 -2.46
C LYS A 31 10.69 5.31 -3.78
N ASP A 32 11.36 4.16 -3.86
CA ASP A 32 11.41 3.31 -5.05
C ASP A 32 10.23 2.31 -5.12
N SER A 33 9.39 2.30 -4.08
CA SER A 33 8.13 1.56 -4.07
C SER A 33 7.08 2.26 -4.94
N SER A 34 6.42 1.51 -5.81
CA SER A 34 5.43 2.05 -6.74
C SER A 34 4.05 2.24 -6.10
N PHE A 35 3.12 2.86 -6.83
CA PHE A 35 1.74 2.94 -6.36
C PHE A 35 1.03 1.58 -6.39
N GLU A 36 1.40 0.70 -7.32
CA GLU A 36 0.93 -0.68 -7.39
C GLU A 36 1.39 -1.50 -6.18
N ASP A 37 2.62 -1.28 -5.70
CA ASP A 37 3.12 -1.89 -4.46
C ASP A 37 2.24 -1.49 -3.26
N LEU A 38 1.87 -0.21 -3.16
CA LEU A 38 0.99 0.29 -2.10
C LEU A 38 -0.45 -0.23 -2.24
N LEU A 39 -0.95 -0.33 -3.46
CA LEU A 39 -2.26 -0.93 -3.75
C LEU A 39 -2.30 -2.42 -3.39
N ALA A 40 -1.21 -3.16 -3.57
CA ALA A 40 -1.13 -4.56 -3.17
C ALA A 40 -1.30 -4.70 -1.65
N CYS A 41 -0.68 -3.83 -0.85
CA CYS A 41 -0.86 -3.80 0.60
C CYS A 41 -2.32 -3.56 1.03
N LEU A 42 -3.11 -2.79 0.27
CA LEU A 42 -4.53 -2.58 0.59
C LEU A 42 -5.33 -3.89 0.48
N LYS A 43 -4.95 -4.80 -0.42
CA LYS A 43 -5.61 -6.11 -0.57
C LYS A 43 -5.39 -7.03 0.63
N CYS A 44 -4.28 -6.85 1.36
CA CYS A 44 -3.96 -7.62 2.57
C CYS A 44 -4.89 -7.30 3.76
N LYS A 45 -5.66 -6.20 3.69
CA LYS A 45 -6.53 -5.69 4.77
C LYS A 45 -5.76 -5.41 6.07
N GLY A 46 -6.47 -4.98 7.12
CA GLY A 46 -5.89 -4.74 8.45
C GLY A 46 -4.80 -3.67 8.49
N ASN A 47 -3.79 -3.88 9.33
CA ASN A 47 -2.74 -2.89 9.59
C ASN A 47 -1.85 -2.62 8.37
N ALA A 48 -1.56 -3.63 7.55
CA ALA A 48 -0.81 -3.46 6.31
C ALA A 48 -1.52 -2.47 5.36
N ALA A 49 -2.85 -2.60 5.23
CA ALA A 49 -3.67 -1.68 4.46
C ALA A 49 -3.66 -0.26 5.06
N ALA A 50 -3.76 -0.13 6.39
CA ALA A 50 -3.74 1.18 7.06
C ALA A 50 -2.41 1.93 6.86
N ILE A 51 -1.29 1.21 6.92
CA ILE A 51 0.05 1.74 6.67
C ILE A 51 0.15 2.23 5.21
N ALA A 52 -0.30 1.42 4.25
CA ALA A 52 -0.26 1.77 2.84
C ALA A 52 -1.18 2.96 2.49
N ALA A 53 -2.41 2.98 2.99
CA ALA A 53 -3.34 4.10 2.80
C ALA A 53 -2.75 5.42 3.32
N THR A 54 -2.09 5.40 4.47
CA THR A 54 -1.40 6.58 5.01
C THR A 54 -0.32 7.09 4.05
N ALA A 55 0.50 6.19 3.51
CA ALA A 55 1.53 6.55 2.53
C ALA A 55 0.92 7.09 1.22
N LEU A 56 -0.18 6.49 0.75
CA LEU A 56 -0.92 6.96 -0.42
C LEU A 56 -1.42 8.40 -0.23
N TYR A 57 -2.02 8.73 0.92
CA TYR A 57 -2.42 10.10 1.23
C TYR A 57 -1.26 11.08 1.23
N VAL A 58 -0.11 10.70 1.81
CA VAL A 58 1.08 11.56 1.83
C VAL A 58 1.63 11.78 0.42
N ARG A 59 1.75 10.72 -0.39
CA ARG A 59 2.37 10.79 -1.72
C ARG A 59 1.51 11.49 -2.76
N THR A 60 0.19 11.32 -2.67
CA THR A 60 -0.75 11.89 -3.65
C THR A 60 -1.31 13.24 -3.25
N ASN A 61 -1.08 13.65 -1.99
CA ASN A 61 -1.74 14.81 -1.38
C ASN A 61 -3.27 14.80 -1.54
N ARG A 62 -3.88 13.60 -1.63
CA ARG A 62 -5.34 13.43 -1.66
C ARG A 62 -5.93 14.01 -0.37
N ARG A 63 -7.06 14.71 -0.48
CA ARG A 63 -7.78 15.25 0.68
C ARG A 63 -8.21 14.11 1.62
N ARG A 64 -8.03 14.32 2.93
CA ARG A 64 -8.27 13.30 3.98
C ARG A 64 -9.68 13.38 4.59
N ASP A 65 -10.61 13.96 3.84
CA ASP A 65 -11.97 14.27 4.32
C ASP A 65 -12.70 12.99 4.77
N ASN A 66 -12.39 11.86 4.13
CA ASN A 66 -12.73 10.50 4.57
C ASN A 66 -11.51 9.60 4.36
N PHE A 67 -10.93 9.07 5.44
CA PHE A 67 -9.80 8.14 5.36
C PHE A 67 -10.26 6.80 4.76
N SER A 68 -9.81 6.51 3.55
CA SER A 68 -10.18 5.32 2.77
C SER A 68 -9.09 4.25 2.82
N LEU A 69 -9.50 3.02 3.10
CA LEU A 69 -8.69 1.80 2.96
C LEU A 69 -9.09 0.98 1.73
N ASP A 70 -10.07 1.46 0.97
CA ASP A 70 -10.69 0.71 -0.11
C ASP A 70 -9.75 0.67 -1.33
N TYR A 71 -9.45 -0.54 -1.79
CA TYR A 71 -8.56 -0.76 -2.92
C TYR A 71 -9.11 -0.15 -4.21
N ASP A 72 -10.40 -0.32 -4.49
CA ASP A 72 -11.03 0.10 -5.74
C ASP A 72 -11.16 1.63 -5.80
N ASP A 73 -11.45 2.27 -4.65
CA ASP A 73 -11.41 3.72 -4.51
C ASP A 73 -10.01 4.28 -4.79
N TRP A 74 -8.98 3.72 -4.17
CA TRP A 74 -7.61 4.16 -4.40
C TRP A 74 -7.14 3.91 -5.83
N ARG A 75 -7.44 2.74 -6.39
CA ARG A 75 -7.10 2.42 -7.78
C ARG A 75 -7.76 3.39 -8.75
N SER A 76 -9.06 3.66 -8.57
CA SER A 76 -9.80 4.61 -9.41
C SER A 76 -9.20 6.01 -9.33
N TYR A 77 -8.88 6.49 -8.11
CA TYR A 77 -8.23 7.78 -7.91
C TYR A 77 -6.86 7.87 -8.60
N LEU A 78 -6.01 6.85 -8.44
CA LEU A 78 -4.67 6.85 -9.03
C LEU A 78 -4.72 6.81 -10.56
N CYS A 79 -5.65 6.05 -11.16
CA CYS A 79 -5.89 6.06 -12.60
C CYS A 79 -6.37 7.43 -13.10
N GLN A 80 -7.28 8.10 -12.38
CA GLN A 80 -7.75 9.45 -12.74
C GLN A 80 -6.62 10.48 -12.71
N MET A 81 -5.64 10.30 -11.83
CA MET A 81 -4.46 11.16 -11.72
C MET A 81 -3.34 10.80 -12.70
N GLY A 82 -3.47 9.71 -13.47
CA GLY A 82 -2.44 9.21 -14.38
C GLY A 82 -1.17 8.73 -13.67
N LEU A 83 -1.31 8.24 -12.43
CA LEU A 83 -0.20 7.75 -11.61
C LEU A 83 0.03 6.24 -11.73
N ILE A 84 -0.96 5.53 -12.27
CA ILE A 84 -0.95 4.11 -12.67
C ILE A 84 -1.83 3.91 -13.91
#